data_AF-K1TYJ6-F1
#
_entry.id   AF-K1TYJ6-F1
#
_cell.length_a   1.000
_cell.length_b   1.000
_cell.length_c   1.000
_cell.angle_alpha   90.00
_cell.angle_beta   90.00
_cell.angle_gamma   90.00
#
_symmetry.space_group_name_H-M   'P 1'
#
loop_
_entity.id
_entity.type
_entity.pdbx_description
1 polymer ?
#
loop_
_entity_poly.entity_id
_entity_poly.type
_entity_poly.pdbx_seq_one_letter_code
_entity_poly.pdbx_strand_id
1 'polypeptide(L)'
;DAITTMYKSEFKQKAWSLPVADLLYVGKSTNRKLALFGIKTIGDLARTDEDVLNSHLGKMGSILWSFANGYDDSPVKLENTHAPIKSVGNSTTTPKDLVCDEDVKIVLYILAESVAARLRENGFRCRVVEISVRDNELFSFTRQKKIDHATNITGEIAAYAYQIFKENYNWSKPIRSVGVRGADLVTDNYWEQIDLFSSVEKREKQMKMDSAVDEIRRRFGFYSIQRGLMYRDRILSAVNAKEEHTVHPHGYFSG
;
A
#
# COMPACT_ATOMS: atom_id res chain seq x y z
N ASP A 1 -5.84 -33.76 -11.24
CA ASP A 1 -6.71 -33.86 -10.07
C ASP A 1 -6.26 -34.94 -9.12
N ALA A 2 -5.77 -34.53 -7.95
CA ALA A 2 -5.47 -35.42 -6.83
C ALA A 2 -5.71 -34.67 -5.52
N ILE A 3 -6.21 -35.36 -4.49
CA ILE A 3 -6.40 -34.82 -3.14
C ILE A 3 -5.20 -35.25 -2.28
N THR A 4 -4.53 -34.30 -1.65
CA THR A 4 -3.45 -34.58 -0.68
C THR A 4 -3.94 -34.29 0.72
N THR A 5 -3.89 -35.29 1.60
CA THR A 5 -4.22 -35.13 3.02
C THR A 5 -2.98 -34.67 3.82
N MET A 6 -3.21 -33.92 4.90
CA MET A 6 -2.17 -33.45 5.85
C MET A 6 -2.67 -33.59 7.31
N TYR A 7 -3.10 -34.78 7.70
CA TYR A 7 -3.52 -35.05 9.09
C TYR A 7 -2.38 -34.91 10.10
N LYS A 8 -2.72 -34.70 11.38
CA LYS A 8 -1.77 -34.54 12.49
C LYS A 8 -0.79 -35.72 12.65
N SER A 9 -1.20 -36.93 12.24
CA SER A 9 -0.36 -38.12 12.27
C SER A 9 0.63 -38.21 11.11
N GLU A 10 0.38 -37.55 9.98
CA GLU A 10 1.16 -37.70 8.74
C GLU A 10 1.93 -36.43 8.35
N PHE A 11 1.55 -35.25 8.86
CA PHE A 11 2.11 -33.99 8.39
C PHE A 11 3.63 -33.93 8.58
N LYS A 12 4.17 -34.49 9.67
CA LYS A 12 5.64 -34.51 9.89
C LYS A 12 6.34 -35.28 8.78
N GLN A 13 5.82 -36.42 8.36
CA GLN A 13 6.43 -37.22 7.30
C GLN A 13 6.35 -36.52 5.93
N LYS A 14 5.22 -35.85 5.66
CA LYS A 14 4.94 -35.19 4.38
C LYS A 14 5.57 -33.81 4.25
N ALA A 15 5.45 -32.97 5.27
CA ALA A 15 5.84 -31.56 5.24
C ALA A 15 7.29 -31.33 5.69
N TRP A 16 7.80 -32.07 6.69
CA TRP A 16 9.15 -31.75 7.22
C TRP A 16 10.28 -32.02 6.24
N SER A 17 10.08 -32.85 5.23
CA SER A 17 11.03 -33.11 4.15
C SER A 17 11.04 -32.01 3.08
N LEU A 18 10.01 -31.16 3.04
CA LEU A 18 9.91 -30.08 2.07
C LEU A 18 10.89 -28.95 2.40
N PRO A 19 11.35 -28.21 1.38
CA PRO A 19 12.12 -26.98 1.56
C PRO A 19 11.40 -26.00 2.49
N VAL A 20 12.16 -25.32 3.34
CA VAL A 20 11.58 -24.32 4.27
C VAL A 20 10.91 -23.16 3.53
N ALA A 21 11.30 -22.91 2.27
CA ALA A 21 10.69 -21.90 1.39
C ALA A 21 9.24 -22.21 0.99
N ASP A 22 8.79 -23.46 1.15
CA ASP A 22 7.41 -23.87 0.85
C ASP A 22 6.46 -23.51 2.00
N LEU A 23 7.00 -23.13 3.17
CA LEU A 23 6.22 -22.67 4.30
C LEU A 23 5.69 -21.25 4.05
N LEU A 24 4.42 -21.02 4.39
CA LEU A 24 3.81 -19.69 4.30
C LEU A 24 4.64 -18.66 5.08
N TYR A 25 4.79 -17.46 4.51
CA TYR A 25 5.64 -16.35 5.01
C TYR A 25 7.17 -16.54 4.87
N VAL A 26 7.64 -17.66 4.31
CA VAL A 26 9.07 -17.83 4.00
C VAL A 26 9.40 -17.40 2.57
N GLY A 27 9.51 -16.09 2.36
CA GLY A 27 9.99 -15.53 1.10
C GLY A 27 11.52 -15.64 0.92
N LYS A 28 12.03 -15.22 -0.26
CA LYS A 28 13.47 -15.28 -0.62
C LYS A 28 14.41 -14.69 0.44
N SER A 29 14.01 -13.60 1.11
CA SER A 29 14.84 -12.97 2.15
C SER A 29 14.89 -13.82 3.43
N THR A 30 13.74 -14.33 3.89
CA THR A 30 13.65 -15.19 5.07
C THR A 30 14.39 -16.50 4.83
N ASN A 31 14.21 -17.12 3.66
CA ASN A 31 14.90 -18.34 3.27
C ASN A 31 16.44 -18.16 3.31
N ARG A 32 16.96 -17.04 2.78
CA ARG A 32 18.41 -16.74 2.88
C ARG A 32 18.89 -16.63 4.32
N LYS A 33 18.13 -15.99 5.21
CA LYS A 33 18.50 -15.89 6.63
C LYS A 33 18.52 -17.27 7.29
N LEU A 34 17.49 -18.07 7.08
CA LEU A 34 17.40 -19.44 7.62
C LEU A 34 18.54 -20.33 7.13
N ALA A 35 18.90 -20.22 5.85
CA ALA A 35 20.00 -20.97 5.26
C ALA A 35 21.37 -20.65 5.91
N LEU A 36 21.59 -19.42 6.41
CA LEU A 36 22.81 -19.06 7.14
C LEU A 36 22.95 -19.82 8.47
N PHE A 37 21.84 -20.32 9.02
CA PHE A 37 21.81 -21.15 10.24
C PHE A 37 21.71 -22.65 9.91
N GLY A 38 21.86 -23.04 8.64
CA GLY A 38 21.76 -24.43 8.21
C GLY A 38 20.33 -24.96 8.12
N ILE A 39 19.32 -24.13 8.31
CA ILE A 39 17.91 -24.52 8.23
C ILE A 39 17.50 -24.54 6.75
N LYS A 40 17.24 -25.74 6.22
CA LYS A 40 16.92 -25.94 4.78
C LYS A 40 15.53 -26.51 4.58
N THR A 41 15.05 -27.31 5.52
CA THR A 41 13.73 -27.96 5.46
C THR A 41 12.78 -27.44 6.52
N ILE A 42 11.48 -27.65 6.33
CA ILE A 42 10.47 -27.35 7.36
C ILE A 42 10.77 -28.12 8.66
N GLY A 43 11.28 -29.35 8.55
CA GLY A 43 11.68 -30.14 9.71
C GLY A 43 12.85 -29.54 10.49
N ASP A 44 13.84 -28.96 9.79
CA ASP A 44 14.96 -28.29 10.46
C ASP A 44 14.47 -27.08 11.26
N LEU A 45 13.57 -26.30 10.66
CA LEU A 45 12.93 -25.16 11.32
C LEU A 45 12.12 -25.60 12.55
N ALA A 46 11.33 -26.66 12.42
CA ALA A 46 10.50 -27.20 13.51
C ALA A 46 11.31 -27.73 14.71
N ARG A 47 12.52 -28.26 14.45
CA ARG A 47 13.44 -28.80 15.46
C ARG A 47 14.41 -27.77 16.04
N THR A 48 14.49 -26.59 15.44
CA THR A 48 15.34 -25.51 15.96
C THR A 48 14.72 -24.98 17.25
N ASP A 49 15.57 -24.58 18.19
CA ASP A 49 15.15 -23.87 19.40
C ASP A 49 14.38 -22.58 19.02
N GLU A 50 13.20 -22.40 19.59
CA GLU A 50 12.34 -21.26 19.31
C GLU A 50 13.03 -19.93 19.67
N ASP A 51 13.81 -19.90 20.75
CA ASP A 51 14.50 -18.70 21.21
C ASP A 51 15.57 -18.25 20.20
N VAL A 52 16.24 -19.19 19.53
CA VAL A 52 17.19 -18.91 18.45
C VAL A 52 16.48 -18.32 17.23
N LEU A 53 15.30 -18.85 16.89
CA LEU A 53 14.51 -18.29 15.78
C LEU A 53 14.00 -16.89 16.12
N ASN A 54 13.57 -16.66 17.36
CA ASN A 54 13.13 -15.36 17.84
C ASN A 54 14.27 -14.34 17.84
N SER A 55 15.47 -14.71 18.29
CA SER A 55 16.61 -13.78 18.28
C SER A 55 17.02 -13.31 16.88
N HIS A 56 16.81 -14.13 15.85
CA HIS A 56 17.23 -13.81 14.47
C HIS A 56 16.11 -13.28 13.56
N LEU A 57 14.86 -13.66 13.81
CA LEU A 57 13.70 -13.29 12.99
C LEU A 57 12.65 -12.48 13.77
N GLY A 58 12.87 -12.23 15.07
CA GLY A 58 11.92 -11.59 15.97
C GLY A 58 10.67 -12.46 16.17
N LYS A 59 9.52 -11.81 16.42
CA LYS A 59 8.21 -12.47 16.54
C LYS A 59 7.88 -13.43 15.38
N MET A 60 8.40 -13.14 14.18
CA MET A 60 8.18 -14.01 13.02
C MET A 60 8.89 -15.36 13.17
N GLY A 61 10.00 -15.42 13.91
CA GLY A 61 10.68 -16.69 14.23
C GLY A 61 9.78 -17.66 14.97
N SER A 62 9.15 -17.19 16.07
CA SER A 62 8.16 -17.96 16.82
C SER A 62 6.95 -18.37 15.97
N ILE A 63 6.42 -17.47 15.13
CA ILE A 63 5.29 -17.77 14.23
C ILE A 63 5.67 -18.89 13.25
N LEU A 64 6.83 -18.79 12.61
CA LEU A 64 7.32 -19.79 11.65
C LEU A 64 7.60 -21.14 12.32
N TRP A 65 8.13 -21.13 13.54
CA TRP A 65 8.31 -22.34 14.35
C TRP A 65 6.97 -23.02 14.65
N SER A 66 5.95 -22.26 15.05
CA SER A 66 4.59 -22.76 15.28
C SER A 66 3.98 -23.34 14.00
N PHE A 67 4.15 -22.67 12.86
CA PHE A 67 3.68 -23.17 11.56
C PHE A 67 4.37 -24.47 11.15
N ALA A 68 5.70 -24.56 11.32
CA ALA A 68 6.46 -25.77 11.01
C ALA A 68 6.07 -26.98 11.89
N ASN A 69 5.56 -26.71 13.10
CA ASN A 69 5.05 -27.72 14.03
C ASN A 69 3.53 -27.97 13.93
N GLY A 70 2.82 -27.27 13.06
CA GLY A 70 1.37 -27.43 12.87
C GLY A 70 0.53 -26.88 14.02
N TYR A 71 1.02 -25.83 14.70
CA TYR A 71 0.35 -25.17 15.83
C TYR A 71 -0.46 -23.92 15.43
N ASP A 72 -0.80 -23.78 14.14
CA ASP A 72 -1.70 -22.71 13.69
C ASP A 72 -3.15 -23.04 14.05
N ASP A 73 -3.68 -22.36 15.05
CA ASP A 73 -5.07 -22.43 15.48
C ASP A 73 -5.90 -21.24 14.98
N SER A 74 -5.37 -20.45 14.05
CA SER A 74 -6.07 -19.28 13.53
C SER A 74 -7.40 -19.68 12.89
N PRO A 75 -8.50 -18.99 13.24
CA PRO A 75 -9.81 -19.35 12.72
C PRO A 75 -9.86 -19.08 11.22
N VAL A 76 -10.46 -20.01 10.47
CA VAL A 76 -10.81 -19.76 9.07
C VAL A 76 -11.77 -18.58 9.03
N LYS A 77 -11.35 -17.49 8.37
CA LYS A 77 -12.23 -16.35 8.16
C LYS A 77 -13.36 -16.76 7.23
N LEU A 78 -14.59 -16.35 7.56
CA LEU A 78 -15.72 -16.50 6.65
C LEU A 78 -15.41 -15.74 5.36
N GLU A 79 -15.86 -16.27 4.23
CA GLU A 79 -15.62 -15.71 2.89
C GLU A 79 -15.92 -14.21 2.79
N ASN A 80 -16.92 -13.72 3.54
CA ASN A 80 -17.35 -12.32 3.57
C ASN A 80 -16.66 -11.46 4.64
N THR A 81 -15.64 -11.97 5.33
CA THR A 81 -14.93 -11.23 6.38
C THR A 81 -13.80 -10.39 5.77
N HIS A 82 -14.09 -9.14 5.43
CA HIS A 82 -13.07 -8.20 5.00
C HIS A 82 -12.39 -7.55 6.21
N ALA A 83 -11.05 -7.55 6.22
CA ALA A 83 -10.33 -6.74 7.18
C ALA A 83 -10.69 -5.26 6.95
N PRO A 84 -10.90 -4.46 8.02
CA PRO A 84 -11.20 -3.05 7.86
C PRO A 84 -10.06 -2.38 7.08
N ILE A 85 -10.42 -1.52 6.13
CA ILE A 85 -9.45 -0.77 5.33
C ILE A 85 -8.69 0.16 6.29
N LYS A 86 -7.38 -0.04 6.40
CA LYS A 86 -6.52 0.76 7.30
C LYS A 86 -5.83 1.93 6.60
N SER A 87 -5.72 1.85 5.29
CA SER A 87 -5.08 2.85 4.44
C SER A 87 -5.48 2.66 2.99
N VAL A 88 -5.47 3.73 2.21
CA VAL A 88 -5.64 3.71 0.76
C VAL A 88 -4.39 4.35 0.15
N GLY A 89 -3.70 3.62 -0.73
CA GLY A 89 -2.47 4.12 -1.33
C GLY A 89 -2.30 3.70 -2.77
N ASN A 90 -1.43 4.42 -3.47
CA ASN A 90 -1.07 4.15 -4.85
C ASN A 90 0.39 4.55 -5.08
N SER A 91 1.12 3.80 -5.89
CA SER A 91 2.50 4.07 -6.26
C SER A 91 2.78 3.64 -7.68
N THR A 92 3.69 4.32 -8.35
CA THR A 92 4.08 3.96 -9.72
C THR A 92 5.59 4.00 -9.89
N THR A 93 6.11 3.07 -10.68
CA THR A 93 7.46 3.18 -11.26
C THR A 93 7.32 3.98 -12.54
N THR A 94 8.01 5.11 -12.61
CA THR A 94 7.79 6.08 -13.69
C THR A 94 8.46 5.62 -14.98
N PRO A 95 7.89 5.96 -16.16
CA PRO A 95 8.42 5.54 -17.47
C PRO A 95 9.81 6.10 -17.75
N LYS A 96 10.16 7.23 -17.12
CA LYS A 96 11.50 7.81 -17.06
C LYS A 96 11.81 8.22 -15.63
N ASP A 97 13.09 8.34 -15.30
CA ASP A 97 13.50 8.87 -14.01
C ASP A 97 13.08 10.35 -13.89
N LEU A 98 12.59 10.74 -12.71
CA LEU A 98 12.21 12.11 -12.40
C LEU A 98 13.47 12.87 -11.97
N VAL A 99 13.70 14.02 -12.59
CA VAL A 99 14.96 14.78 -12.44
C VAL A 99 14.73 16.20 -11.91
N CYS A 100 13.47 16.63 -11.77
CA CYS A 100 13.13 17.93 -11.21
C CYS A 100 11.80 17.94 -10.45
N ASP A 101 11.57 18.99 -9.67
CA ASP A 101 10.35 19.19 -8.87
C ASP A 101 9.07 19.12 -9.69
N GLU A 102 9.11 19.55 -10.94
CA GLU A 102 7.96 19.55 -11.82
C GLU A 102 7.51 18.12 -12.17
N ASP A 103 8.46 17.24 -12.49
CA ASP A 103 8.20 15.83 -12.75
C ASP A 103 7.51 15.16 -11.55
N VAL A 104 8.02 15.44 -10.34
CA VAL A 104 7.49 14.87 -9.09
C VAL A 104 6.10 15.41 -8.79
N LYS A 105 5.85 16.70 -8.99
CA LYS A 105 4.52 17.29 -8.79
C LYS A 105 3.48 16.65 -9.69
N ILE A 106 3.80 16.43 -10.98
CA ILE A 106 2.89 15.78 -11.93
C ILE A 106 2.50 14.39 -11.41
N VAL A 107 3.49 13.56 -11.06
CA VAL A 107 3.22 12.18 -10.64
C VAL A 107 2.53 12.11 -9.28
N LEU A 108 2.94 12.91 -8.29
CA LEU A 108 2.29 12.97 -6.98
C LEU A 108 0.82 13.41 -7.10
N TYR A 109 0.51 14.36 -7.99
CA TYR A 109 -0.87 14.80 -8.18
C TYR A 109 -1.74 13.69 -8.77
N ILE A 110 -1.24 12.95 -9.77
CA ILE A 110 -1.94 11.81 -10.37
C ILE A 110 -2.22 10.72 -9.33
N LEU A 111 -1.22 10.40 -8.52
CA LEU A 111 -1.36 9.41 -7.45
C LEU A 111 -2.33 9.90 -6.36
N ALA A 112 -2.24 11.17 -5.96
CA ALA A 112 -3.15 11.77 -5.00
C ALA A 112 -4.59 11.76 -5.50
N GLU A 113 -4.84 12.03 -6.78
CA GLU A 113 -6.17 11.98 -7.38
C GLU A 113 -6.76 10.57 -7.37
N SER A 114 -5.94 9.56 -7.67
CA SER A 114 -6.34 8.15 -7.55
C SER A 114 -6.65 7.75 -6.10
N VAL A 115 -5.82 8.15 -5.15
CA VAL A 115 -6.02 7.88 -3.72
C VAL A 115 -7.27 8.58 -3.19
N ALA A 116 -7.46 9.85 -3.55
CA ALA A 116 -8.59 10.67 -3.13
C ALA A 116 -9.92 10.11 -3.66
N ALA A 117 -9.96 9.73 -4.95
CA ALA A 117 -11.14 9.08 -5.53
C ALA A 117 -11.48 7.78 -4.82
N ARG A 118 -10.49 6.92 -4.53
CA ARG A 118 -10.71 5.66 -3.79
C ARG A 118 -11.16 5.89 -2.35
N LEU A 119 -10.64 6.92 -1.68
CA LEU A 119 -11.11 7.32 -0.36
C LEU A 119 -12.60 7.70 -0.40
N ARG A 120 -13.01 8.52 -1.37
CA ARG A 120 -14.42 8.91 -1.56
C ARG A 120 -15.32 7.73 -1.89
N GLU A 121 -14.89 6.84 -2.80
CA GLU A 121 -15.63 5.61 -3.16
C GLU A 121 -15.90 4.70 -1.97
N ASN A 122 -14.98 4.65 -1.02
CA ASN A 122 -15.10 3.83 0.19
C ASN A 122 -15.65 4.61 1.40
N GLY A 123 -16.09 5.86 1.22
CA GLY A 123 -16.66 6.68 2.29
C GLY A 123 -15.67 7.04 3.40
N PHE A 124 -14.38 7.21 3.06
CA PHE A 124 -13.31 7.55 3.99
C PHE A 124 -12.70 8.93 3.74
N ARG A 125 -12.12 9.48 4.81
CA ARG A 125 -11.12 10.56 4.81
C ARG A 125 -9.85 10.07 5.51
N CYS A 126 -8.69 10.55 5.12
CA CYS A 126 -7.43 10.24 5.80
C CYS A 126 -6.99 11.38 6.73
N ARG A 127 -6.33 11.05 7.84
CA ARG A 127 -5.69 12.01 8.76
C ARG A 127 -4.17 11.96 8.72
N VAL A 128 -3.62 11.06 7.92
CA VAL A 128 -2.19 10.93 7.65
C VAL A 128 -1.99 10.84 6.15
N VAL A 129 -1.06 11.65 5.64
CA VAL A 129 -0.55 11.53 4.27
C VAL A 129 0.88 11.00 4.34
N GLU A 130 1.16 9.96 3.57
CA GLU A 130 2.46 9.31 3.45
C GLU A 130 2.93 9.36 2.00
N ILE A 131 4.23 9.59 1.81
CA ILE A 131 4.92 9.36 0.54
C ILE A 131 5.91 8.21 0.65
N SER A 132 6.07 7.49 -0.45
CA SER A 132 7.21 6.60 -0.67
C SER A 132 8.00 7.10 -1.88
N VAL A 133 9.32 7.08 -1.78
CA VAL A 133 10.23 7.51 -2.84
C VAL A 133 11.33 6.48 -2.98
N ARG A 134 11.65 6.10 -4.22
CA ARG A 134 12.77 5.23 -4.55
C ARG A 134 13.61 5.89 -5.63
N ASP A 135 14.91 5.94 -5.43
CA ASP A 135 15.85 6.42 -6.45
C ASP A 135 16.20 5.34 -7.48
N ASN A 136 16.97 5.73 -8.50
CA ASN A 136 17.42 4.82 -9.56
C ASN A 136 18.48 3.79 -9.10
N GLU A 137 19.00 3.89 -7.88
CA GLU A 137 19.86 2.89 -7.24
C GLU A 137 19.08 1.96 -6.29
N LEU A 138 17.74 1.99 -6.36
CA LEU A 138 16.80 1.19 -5.57
C LEU A 138 16.79 1.51 -4.07
N PHE A 139 17.50 2.56 -3.62
CA PHE A 139 17.34 3.05 -2.26
C PHE A 139 15.96 3.68 -2.11
N SER A 140 15.27 3.35 -1.02
CA SER A 140 13.89 3.77 -0.79
C SER A 140 13.73 4.38 0.58
N PHE A 141 12.88 5.39 0.69
CA PHE A 141 12.44 5.92 1.97
C PHE A 141 10.94 6.21 1.96
N THR A 142 10.38 6.24 3.16
CA THR A 142 8.98 6.59 3.41
C THR A 142 8.94 7.70 4.46
N ARG A 143 8.04 8.65 4.27
CA ARG A 143 7.78 9.74 5.21
C ARG A 143 6.29 10.00 5.28
N GLN A 144 5.80 10.30 6.47
CA GLN A 144 4.39 10.57 6.69
C GLN A 144 4.22 11.82 7.56
N LYS A 145 3.07 12.48 7.39
CA LYS A 145 2.68 13.63 8.19
C LYS A 145 1.22 13.45 8.61
N LYS A 146 0.96 13.66 9.91
CA LYS A 146 -0.39 13.80 10.42
C LYS A 146 -0.90 15.20 10.06
N ILE A 147 -2.11 15.26 9.53
CA ILE A 147 -2.73 16.50 9.07
C ILE A 147 -3.83 16.93 10.05
N ASP A 148 -4.06 18.22 10.13
CA ASP A 148 -4.95 18.82 11.14
C ASP A 148 -6.42 18.50 10.88
N HIS A 149 -6.78 18.39 9.60
CA HIS A 149 -8.12 18.08 9.13
C HIS A 149 -8.10 16.83 8.26
N ALA A 150 -8.94 15.86 8.59
CA ALA A 150 -9.18 14.69 7.77
C ALA A 150 -9.65 15.13 6.38
N THR A 151 -9.09 14.51 5.35
CA THR A 151 -9.37 14.91 3.98
C THR A 151 -9.49 13.73 3.03
N ASN A 152 -10.32 13.92 2.02
CA ASN A 152 -10.34 13.14 0.80
C ASN A 152 -10.28 14.08 -0.42
N ILE A 153 -9.81 15.33 -0.23
CA ILE A 153 -9.68 16.33 -1.28
C ILE A 153 -8.33 16.12 -1.98
N THR A 154 -8.38 15.97 -3.29
CA THR A 154 -7.22 15.69 -4.14
C THR A 154 -6.13 16.74 -3.96
N GLY A 155 -6.52 18.02 -3.98
CA GLY A 155 -5.58 19.15 -3.87
C GLY A 155 -4.88 19.20 -2.51
N GLU A 156 -5.58 18.87 -1.42
CA GLU A 156 -4.99 18.83 -0.07
C GLU A 156 -3.99 17.68 0.05
N ILE A 157 -4.37 16.48 -0.40
CA ILE A 157 -3.48 15.31 -0.38
C ILE A 157 -2.23 15.56 -1.23
N ALA A 158 -2.40 16.10 -2.44
CA ALA A 158 -1.28 16.42 -3.33
C ALA A 158 -0.35 17.48 -2.72
N ALA A 159 -0.91 18.51 -2.07
CA ALA A 159 -0.12 19.55 -1.42
C ALA A 159 0.70 19.00 -0.25
N TYR A 160 0.10 18.19 0.62
CA TYR A 160 0.82 17.55 1.72
C TYR A 160 1.88 16.56 1.23
N ALA A 161 1.56 15.74 0.21
CA ALA A 161 2.53 14.83 -0.38
C ALA A 161 3.76 15.57 -0.93
N TYR A 162 3.53 16.67 -1.67
CA TYR A 162 4.62 17.48 -2.22
C TYR A 162 5.40 18.23 -1.12
N GLN A 163 4.73 18.70 -0.07
CA GLN A 163 5.40 19.29 1.09
C GLN A 163 6.35 18.30 1.75
N ILE A 164 5.88 17.08 2.05
CA ILE A 164 6.70 16.03 2.66
C ILE A 164 7.89 15.71 1.76
N PHE A 165 7.66 15.64 0.44
CA PHE A 165 8.74 15.40 -0.53
C PHE A 165 9.81 16.48 -0.45
N LYS A 166 9.42 17.76 -0.53
CA LYS A 166 10.33 18.90 -0.52
C LYS A 166 11.15 19.00 0.77
N GLU A 167 10.55 18.64 1.90
CA GLU A 167 11.22 18.63 3.20
C GLU A 167 12.25 17.48 3.35
N ASN A 168 12.14 16.42 2.54
CA ASN A 168 12.90 15.17 2.74
C ASN A 168 13.77 14.75 1.55
N TYR A 169 13.74 15.47 0.43
CA TYR A 169 14.53 15.14 -0.76
C TYR A 169 15.39 16.32 -1.23
N ASN A 170 16.67 16.05 -1.45
CA ASN A 170 17.68 17.06 -1.79
C ASN A 170 18.24 16.91 -3.21
N TRP A 171 17.59 16.13 -4.07
CA TRP A 171 18.02 15.90 -5.46
C TRP A 171 19.42 15.28 -5.61
N SER A 172 19.89 14.50 -4.63
CA SER A 172 21.16 13.78 -4.75
C SER A 172 21.18 12.76 -5.89
N LYS A 173 20.02 12.23 -6.29
CA LYS A 173 19.84 11.26 -7.38
C LYS A 173 18.53 11.50 -8.13
N PRO A 174 18.35 10.94 -9.33
CA PRO A 174 17.05 10.83 -9.97
C PRO A 174 16.12 9.86 -9.24
N ILE A 175 14.81 10.11 -9.34
CA ILE A 175 13.78 9.27 -8.70
C ILE A 175 13.20 8.31 -9.72
N ARG A 176 13.09 7.02 -9.35
CA ARG A 176 12.56 5.95 -10.20
C ARG A 176 11.12 5.58 -9.91
N SER A 177 10.69 5.72 -8.66
CA SER A 177 9.30 5.44 -8.27
C SER A 177 8.84 6.33 -7.13
N VAL A 178 7.57 6.68 -7.15
CA VAL A 178 6.92 7.46 -6.09
C VAL A 178 5.57 6.86 -5.73
N GLY A 179 5.17 7.05 -4.48
CA GLY A 179 3.88 6.63 -3.95
C GLY A 179 3.25 7.66 -3.03
N VAL A 180 1.93 7.63 -2.97
CA VAL A 180 1.09 8.43 -2.06
C VAL A 180 0.15 7.49 -1.33
N ARG A 181 -0.01 7.66 -0.02
CA ARG A 181 -0.94 6.88 0.80
C ARG A 181 -1.66 7.76 1.80
N GLY A 182 -2.98 7.60 1.91
CA GLY A 182 -3.80 8.08 3.01
C GLY A 182 -3.95 7.00 4.08
N ALA A 183 -3.67 7.33 5.33
CA ALA A 183 -3.81 6.46 6.50
C ALA A 183 -4.53 7.17 7.66
N ASP A 184 -4.70 6.46 8.78
CA ASP A 184 -5.53 6.92 9.92
C ASP A 184 -6.93 7.33 9.41
N LEU A 185 -7.62 6.36 8.80
CA LEU A 185 -8.88 6.59 8.09
C LEU A 185 -10.03 6.81 9.07
N VAL A 186 -10.86 7.80 8.76
CA VAL A 186 -12.12 8.09 9.43
C VAL A 186 -13.25 8.05 8.42
N THR A 187 -14.47 7.74 8.87
CA THR A 187 -15.66 7.76 8.01
C THR A 187 -15.95 9.17 7.51
N ASP A 188 -16.55 9.33 6.34
CA ASP A 188 -16.84 10.65 5.77
C ASP A 188 -17.79 11.51 6.64
N ASN A 189 -18.63 10.88 7.48
CA ASN A 189 -19.47 11.53 8.48
C ASN A 189 -18.71 11.99 9.74
N TYR A 190 -17.38 12.09 9.68
CA TYR A 190 -16.55 12.53 10.80
C TYR A 190 -16.79 14.03 11.07
N TRP A 191 -17.20 14.33 12.31
CA TRP A 191 -17.41 15.69 12.78
C TRP A 191 -16.06 16.36 13.02
N GLU A 192 -15.76 17.39 12.24
CA GLU A 192 -14.58 18.23 12.45
C GLU A 192 -14.98 19.58 13.03
N GLN A 193 -14.20 20.04 14.00
CA GLN A 193 -14.31 21.41 14.46
C GLN A 193 -13.85 22.34 13.35
N ILE A 194 -14.71 23.29 12.98
CA ILE A 194 -14.39 24.32 12.00
C ILE A 194 -13.37 25.27 12.63
N ASP A 195 -12.25 25.47 11.94
CA ASP A 195 -11.27 26.48 12.32
C ASP A 195 -11.69 27.86 11.81
N LEU A 196 -11.53 28.89 12.65
CA LEU A 196 -11.92 30.28 12.38
C LEU A 196 -11.18 30.87 11.16
N PHE A 197 -9.99 30.34 10.84
CA PHE A 197 -9.15 30.78 9.73
C PHE A 197 -9.29 29.90 8.48
N SER A 198 -10.05 28.81 8.56
CA SER A 198 -10.30 27.92 7.43
C SER A 198 -11.43 28.45 6.54
N SER A 199 -11.15 28.61 5.24
CA SER A 199 -12.17 29.02 4.27
C SER A 199 -13.08 27.82 3.93
N VAL A 200 -14.09 27.57 4.78
CA VAL A 200 -15.06 26.47 4.62
C VAL A 200 -15.64 26.43 3.20
N GLU A 201 -16.07 27.59 2.68
CA GLU A 201 -16.63 27.73 1.33
C GLU A 201 -15.69 27.23 0.21
N LYS A 202 -14.38 27.52 0.35
CA LYS A 202 -13.38 27.07 -0.62
C LYS A 202 -13.21 25.56 -0.56
N ARG A 203 -13.20 24.99 0.65
CA ARG A 203 -13.06 23.55 0.87
C ARG A 203 -14.27 22.81 0.30
N GLU A 204 -15.48 23.30 0.56
CA GLU A 204 -16.71 22.78 -0.04
C GLU A 204 -16.69 22.85 -1.57
N LYS A 205 -16.22 23.97 -2.14
CA LYS A 205 -16.08 24.10 -3.60
C LYS A 205 -15.10 23.07 -4.18
N GLN A 206 -13.99 22.81 -3.48
CA GLN A 206 -13.03 21.78 -3.89
C GLN A 206 -13.61 20.36 -3.80
N MET A 207 -14.36 20.05 -2.74
CA MET A 207 -15.06 18.77 -2.60
C MET A 207 -16.04 18.56 -3.75
N LYS A 208 -16.91 19.55 -4.04
CA LYS A 208 -17.87 19.49 -5.15
C LYS A 208 -17.18 19.32 -6.50
N MET A 209 -16.07 20.02 -6.71
CA MET A 209 -15.26 19.90 -7.93
C MET A 209 -14.73 18.46 -8.08
N ASP A 210 -14.14 17.89 -7.03
CA ASP A 210 -13.59 16.54 -7.08
C ASP A 210 -14.67 15.48 -7.29
N SER A 211 -15.83 15.62 -6.66
CA SER A 211 -16.98 14.74 -6.91
C SER A 211 -17.46 14.81 -8.37
N ALA A 212 -17.50 16.00 -8.97
CA ALA A 212 -17.87 16.17 -10.37
C ALA A 212 -16.84 15.53 -11.32
N VAL A 213 -15.54 15.67 -11.02
CA VAL A 213 -14.46 15.01 -11.79
C VAL A 213 -14.62 13.48 -11.72
N ASP A 214 -14.86 12.93 -10.54
CA ASP A 214 -15.07 11.49 -10.36
C ASP A 214 -16.28 10.98 -11.13
N GLU A 215 -17.40 11.71 -11.11
CA GLU A 215 -18.61 11.32 -11.83
C GLU A 215 -18.38 11.26 -13.33
N ILE A 216 -17.73 12.29 -13.90
CA ILE A 216 -17.37 12.34 -15.32
C ILE A 216 -16.48 11.14 -15.68
N ARG A 217 -15.44 10.88 -14.89
CA ARG A 217 -14.51 9.77 -15.15
C ARG A 217 -15.14 8.39 -14.99
N ARG A 218 -16.06 8.23 -14.05
CA ARG A 218 -16.83 7.00 -13.89
C ARG A 218 -17.68 6.70 -15.12
N ARG A 219 -18.21 7.73 -15.79
CA ARG A 219 -19.08 7.58 -16.97
C ARG A 219 -18.32 7.48 -18.29
N PHE A 220 -17.21 8.21 -18.43
CA PHE A 220 -16.54 8.42 -19.72
C PHE A 220 -15.06 7.98 -19.72
N GLY A 221 -14.57 7.37 -18.64
CA GLY A 221 -13.20 6.90 -18.49
C GLY A 221 -12.23 7.97 -17.95
N PHE A 222 -11.04 7.52 -17.52
CA PHE A 222 -10.05 8.38 -16.85
C PHE A 222 -9.63 9.62 -17.67
N TYR A 223 -9.45 9.45 -18.99
CA TYR A 223 -8.96 10.49 -19.89
C TYR A 223 -10.04 11.53 -20.30
N SER A 224 -11.29 11.37 -19.88
CA SER A 224 -12.38 12.30 -20.22
C SER A 224 -12.21 13.70 -19.62
N ILE A 225 -11.51 13.80 -18.48
CA ILE A 225 -11.13 15.07 -17.86
C ILE A 225 -9.77 14.92 -17.19
N GLN A 226 -8.87 15.84 -17.50
CA GLN A 226 -7.51 15.87 -16.97
C GLN A 226 -7.18 17.25 -16.43
N ARG A 227 -6.30 17.30 -15.42
CA ARG A 227 -5.81 18.56 -14.87
C ARG A 227 -4.84 19.19 -15.87
N GLY A 228 -4.85 20.52 -15.99
CA GLY A 228 -3.93 21.25 -16.87
C GLY A 228 -2.45 20.91 -16.66
N LEU A 229 -2.07 20.57 -15.43
CA LEU A 229 -0.73 20.10 -15.07
C LEU A 229 -0.27 18.88 -15.86
N MET A 230 -1.20 17.97 -16.20
CA MET A 230 -0.91 16.73 -16.94
C MET A 230 -0.47 16.99 -18.38
N TYR A 231 -0.79 18.16 -18.95
CA TYR A 231 -0.36 18.52 -20.30
C TYR A 231 1.11 18.94 -20.38
N ARG A 232 1.79 19.14 -19.25
CA ARG A 232 3.22 19.53 -19.22
C ARG A 232 4.16 18.40 -19.65
N ASP A 233 3.82 17.17 -19.32
CA ASP A 233 4.56 15.98 -19.74
C ASP A 233 3.60 14.82 -19.99
N ARG A 234 3.34 14.54 -21.27
CA ARG A 234 2.40 13.50 -21.69
C ARG A 234 2.85 12.10 -21.29
N ILE A 235 4.16 11.86 -21.22
CA ILE A 235 4.73 10.54 -20.91
C ILE A 235 4.51 10.24 -19.43
N LEU A 236 4.82 11.20 -18.54
CA LEU A 236 4.57 11.06 -17.11
C LEU A 236 3.07 11.06 -16.78
N SER A 237 2.25 11.76 -17.56
CA SER A 237 0.81 11.82 -17.33
C SER A 237 0.01 10.61 -17.82
N ALA A 238 0.62 9.76 -18.65
CA ALA A 238 -0.04 8.58 -19.22
C ALA A 238 -0.27 7.45 -18.20
N VAL A 239 0.19 7.62 -16.96
CA VAL A 239 -0.02 6.65 -15.87
C VAL A 239 -1.51 6.65 -15.49
N ASN A 240 -2.22 5.58 -15.87
CA ASN A 240 -3.60 5.38 -15.44
C ASN A 240 -3.62 4.74 -14.05
N ALA A 241 -3.30 5.56 -13.06
CA ALA A 241 -3.09 5.11 -11.69
C ALA A 241 -4.30 4.39 -11.08
N LYS A 242 -5.53 4.65 -11.55
CA LYS A 242 -6.74 4.01 -11.03
C LYS A 242 -6.95 2.60 -11.57
N GLU A 243 -6.76 2.38 -12.88
CA GLU A 243 -6.99 1.08 -13.53
C GLU A 243 -5.76 0.17 -13.46
N GLU A 244 -4.54 0.71 -13.58
CA GLU A 244 -3.29 -0.07 -13.55
C GLU A 244 -3.00 -0.69 -12.17
N HIS A 245 -3.49 -0.08 -11.09
CA HIS A 245 -3.20 -0.51 -9.71
C HIS A 245 -4.45 -0.94 -8.96
N THR A 246 -5.26 -1.77 -9.62
CA THR A 246 -6.45 -2.38 -9.05
C THR A 246 -6.08 -3.21 -7.81
N VAL A 247 -6.72 -2.90 -6.67
CA VAL A 247 -6.54 -3.68 -5.45
C VAL A 247 -7.37 -4.96 -5.61
N HIS A 248 -6.68 -6.07 -5.89
CA HIS A 248 -7.30 -7.39 -5.78
C HIS A 248 -7.44 -7.78 -4.29
N PRO A 249 -8.53 -8.45 -3.90
CA PRO A 249 -9.59 -8.97 -4.76
C PRO A 249 -10.73 -7.96 -4.97
N HIS A 250 -11.13 -7.76 -6.23
CA HIS A 250 -12.54 -7.46 -6.49
C HIS A 250 -13.35 -8.62 -5.92
N GLY A 251 -14.28 -8.35 -5.01
CA GLY A 251 -15.30 -9.35 -4.69
C GLY A 251 -15.95 -9.77 -6.01
N TYR A 252 -15.96 -11.06 -6.31
CA TYR A 252 -16.51 -11.64 -7.55
C TYR A 252 -18.03 -11.41 -7.71
N PHE A 253 -18.64 -10.68 -6.78
CA PHE A 253 -20.05 -10.34 -6.76
C PHE A 253 -20.22 -8.86 -6.46
N SER A 254 -20.29 -8.07 -7.53
CA SER A 254 -20.94 -6.76 -7.52
C SER A 254 -22.00 -6.79 -8.61
N GLY A 255 -23.25 -7.09 -8.20
CA GLY A 255 -24.49 -6.87 -8.96
C GLY A 255 -24.66 -7.71 -10.22
#